data_AF-A0A265N6L6-F1
#
_entry.id   AF-A0A265N6L6-F1
#
_cell.length_a   1.000
_cell.length_b   1.000
_cell.length_c   1.000
_cell.angle_alpha   90.00
_cell.angle_beta   90.00
_cell.angle_gamma   90.00
#
_symmetry.space_group_name_H-M   'P 1'
#
loop_
_entity.id
_entity.type
_entity.pdbx_description
1 polymer ?
#
loop_
_entity_poly.entity_id
_entity_poly.type
_entity_poly.pdbx_seq_one_letter_code
_entity_poly.pdbx_strand_id
1 'polypeptide(L)'
;MDIVTVGDNCIDDYSFERKSFPGGNAVNVAVYLKRYEVNTSYIGVVGSDGNGKRMIESINNQGVDVSHVLIKEGKTAVTTVVLNGGERKFTGYDEGVLRDFILSKENIQYVKKHKIVHSAISGHCEDYFKEFQKSGLITSFDFSNEVESPLINKLASYVDY
;
A
#
# COMPACT_ATOMS: atom_id res chain seq x y z
N MET A 1 -15.80 -8.21 -4.15
CA MET A 1 -14.93 -7.90 -3.01
C MET A 1 -15.47 -6.67 -2.32
N ASP A 2 -15.32 -6.59 -1.01
CA ASP A 2 -15.87 -5.48 -0.23
C ASP A 2 -14.92 -4.29 -0.20
N ILE A 3 -13.62 -4.55 -0.01
CA ILE A 3 -12.61 -3.51 0.16
C ILE A 3 -11.40 -3.79 -0.74
N VAL A 4 -10.91 -2.76 -1.42
CA VAL A 4 -9.61 -2.77 -2.08
C VAL A 4 -8.67 -1.81 -1.37
N THR A 5 -7.45 -2.26 -1.13
CA THR A 5 -6.36 -1.40 -0.66
C THR A 5 -5.42 -1.14 -1.82
N VAL A 6 -4.94 0.10 -1.95
CA VAL A 6 -4.11 0.51 -3.08
C VAL A 6 -2.93 1.31 -2.55
N GLY A 7 -1.72 0.99 -3.02
CA GLY A 7 -0.56 1.83 -2.78
C GLY A 7 0.62 1.06 -2.20
N ASP A 8 1.17 1.60 -1.13
CA ASP A 8 2.51 1.30 -0.69
C ASP A 8 2.69 -0.14 -0.18
N ASN A 9 3.87 -0.66 -0.51
CA ASN A 9 4.45 -1.83 0.09
C ASN A 9 5.94 -1.61 0.24
N CYS A 10 6.56 -2.28 1.19
CA CYS A 10 8.01 -2.30 1.33
C CYS A 10 8.46 -3.52 2.12
N ILE A 11 9.76 -3.78 2.08
CA ILE A 11 10.41 -4.65 3.06
C ILE A 11 10.93 -3.79 4.19
N ASP A 12 10.46 -4.03 5.41
CA ASP A 12 11.08 -3.49 6.62
C ASP A 12 12.34 -4.31 6.91
N ASP A 13 13.50 -3.73 6.66
CA ASP A 13 14.80 -4.37 6.83
C ASP A 13 15.44 -4.04 8.18
N TYR A 14 15.52 -5.05 9.05
CA TYR A 14 16.17 -5.03 10.36
C TYR A 14 17.53 -5.72 10.24
N SER A 15 18.41 -5.12 9.43
CA SER A 15 19.71 -5.70 9.06
C SER A 15 20.59 -6.02 10.27
N PHE A 16 20.55 -5.22 11.35
CA PHE A 16 21.31 -5.48 12.58
C PHE A 16 20.87 -6.78 13.26
N GLU A 17 19.59 -7.11 13.19
CA GLU A 17 18.98 -8.31 13.75
C GLU A 17 18.89 -9.46 12.73
N ARG A 18 19.39 -9.24 11.50
CA ARG A 18 19.30 -10.17 10.34
C ARG A 18 17.87 -10.63 10.07
N LYS A 19 16.91 -9.71 10.20
CA LYS A 19 15.49 -9.97 9.96
C LYS A 19 14.95 -8.97 8.95
N SER A 20 13.92 -9.38 8.23
CA SER A 20 13.14 -8.44 7.43
C SER A 20 11.71 -8.93 7.32
N PHE A 21 10.77 -8.00 7.15
CA PHE A 21 9.34 -8.30 7.14
C PHE A 21 8.64 -7.57 5.99
N PRO A 22 7.66 -8.21 5.33
CA PRO A 22 6.71 -7.50 4.49
C PRO A 22 5.99 -6.40 5.27
N GLY A 23 5.96 -5.19 4.70
CA GLY A 23 5.35 -4.01 5.29
C GLY A 23 4.70 -3.12 4.23
N GLY A 24 4.41 -1.88 4.63
CA GLY A 24 3.60 -0.92 3.88
C GLY A 24 2.22 -0.73 4.51
N ASN A 25 1.75 0.50 4.53
CA ASN A 25 0.48 0.87 5.15
C ASN A 25 -0.68 0.15 4.47
N ALA A 26 -0.81 0.30 3.15
CA ALA A 26 -1.89 -0.33 2.39
C ALA A 26 -1.88 -1.87 2.53
N VAL A 27 -0.69 -2.49 2.52
CA VAL A 27 -0.52 -3.94 2.75
C VAL A 27 -1.00 -4.35 4.15
N ASN A 28 -0.58 -3.63 5.19
CA ASN A 28 -0.96 -3.95 6.56
C ASN A 28 -2.48 -3.85 6.76
N VAL A 29 -3.11 -2.80 6.24
CA VAL A 29 -4.57 -2.66 6.27
C VAL A 29 -5.24 -3.83 5.55
N ALA A 30 -4.74 -4.24 4.38
CA ALA A 30 -5.29 -5.36 3.64
C ALA A 30 -5.27 -6.67 4.45
N VAL A 31 -4.12 -6.95 5.07
CA VAL A 31 -3.90 -8.15 5.88
C VAL A 31 -4.79 -8.15 7.13
N TYR A 32 -4.90 -7.01 7.82
CA TYR A 32 -5.76 -6.92 9.01
C TYR A 32 -7.24 -7.07 8.66
N LEU A 33 -7.72 -6.43 7.58
CA LEU A 33 -9.08 -6.63 7.10
C LEU A 33 -9.35 -8.12 6.81
N LYS A 34 -8.40 -8.81 6.19
CA LYS A 34 -8.55 -10.23 5.90
C LYS A 34 -8.60 -11.11 7.15
N ARG A 35 -7.86 -10.76 8.21
CA ARG A 35 -7.93 -11.43 9.53
C ARG A 35 -9.29 -11.27 10.21
N TYR A 36 -10.04 -10.22 9.87
CA TYR A 36 -11.44 -10.03 10.28
C TYR A 36 -12.43 -10.58 9.25
N GLU A 37 -12.00 -11.50 8.39
CA GLU A 37 -12.83 -12.22 7.41
C GLU A 37 -13.46 -11.32 6.33
N VAL A 38 -12.94 -10.09 6.15
CA VAL A 38 -13.37 -9.19 5.09
C VAL A 38 -12.81 -9.66 3.74
N ASN A 39 -13.63 -9.60 2.69
CA ASN A 39 -13.19 -9.94 1.35
C ASN A 39 -12.37 -8.79 0.74
N THR A 40 -11.04 -8.91 0.83
CA THR A 40 -10.09 -7.84 0.55
C THR A 40 -9.14 -8.17 -0.60
N SER A 41 -8.89 -7.18 -1.46
CA SER A 41 -7.86 -7.20 -2.49
C SER A 41 -6.80 -6.12 -2.24
N TYR A 42 -5.62 -6.33 -2.80
CA TYR A 42 -4.50 -5.38 -2.74
C TYR A 42 -3.97 -5.10 -4.14
N ILE A 43 -3.75 -3.81 -4.44
CA ILE A 43 -3.08 -3.33 -5.65
C ILE A 43 -1.87 -2.51 -5.24
N GLY A 44 -0.73 -2.85 -5.82
CA GLY A 44 0.51 -2.08 -5.67
C GLY A 44 1.51 -2.51 -6.72
N VAL A 45 2.77 -2.11 -6.54
CA VAL A 45 3.87 -2.51 -7.42
C VAL A 45 5.02 -3.08 -6.62
N VAL A 46 5.61 -4.16 -7.12
CA VAL A 46 6.85 -4.74 -6.60
C VAL A 46 7.90 -4.83 -7.70
N GLY A 47 9.17 -4.89 -7.30
CA GLY A 47 10.26 -5.12 -8.23
C GLY A 47 10.29 -6.58 -8.70
N SER A 48 11.00 -6.84 -9.78
CA SER A 48 11.25 -8.19 -10.32
C SER A 48 12.28 -8.98 -9.50
N ASP A 49 12.56 -8.54 -8.27
CA ASP A 49 13.57 -9.09 -7.37
C ASP A 49 12.99 -10.13 -6.39
N GLY A 50 13.86 -10.74 -5.59
CA GLY A 50 13.45 -11.73 -4.59
C GLY A 50 12.51 -11.15 -3.51
N ASN A 51 12.66 -9.86 -3.20
CA ASN A 51 11.78 -9.17 -2.27
C ASN A 51 10.37 -9.03 -2.83
N GLY A 52 10.22 -8.73 -4.12
CA GLY A 52 8.90 -8.58 -4.74
C GLY A 52 8.14 -9.89 -4.77
N LYS A 53 8.82 -10.99 -5.11
CA LYS A 53 8.25 -12.34 -4.99
C LYS A 53 7.80 -12.63 -3.56
N ARG A 54 8.66 -12.35 -2.57
CA ARG A 54 8.35 -12.56 -1.15
C ARG A 54 7.17 -11.72 -0.68
N MET A 55 7.03 -10.47 -1.14
CA MET A 55 5.89 -9.61 -0.83
C MET A 55 4.59 -10.24 -1.31
N ILE A 56 4.52 -10.59 -2.60
CA ILE A 56 3.32 -11.21 -3.20
C ILE A 56 2.95 -12.50 -2.47
N GLU A 57 3.91 -13.39 -2.24
CA GLU A 57 3.66 -14.66 -1.53
C GLU A 57 3.17 -14.42 -0.10
N SER A 58 3.77 -13.48 0.62
CA SER A 58 3.40 -13.19 2.02
C SER A 58 1.99 -12.62 2.12
N ILE A 59 1.63 -11.70 1.23
CA ILE A 59 0.28 -11.09 1.20
C ILE A 59 -0.75 -12.15 0.82
N ASN A 60 -0.47 -12.94 -0.21
CA ASN A 60 -1.36 -14.01 -0.67
C ASN A 60 -1.55 -15.11 0.40
N ASN A 61 -0.50 -15.45 1.15
CA ASN A 61 -0.59 -16.41 2.26
C ASN A 61 -1.47 -15.93 3.42
N GLN A 62 -1.74 -14.62 3.54
CA GLN A 62 -2.74 -14.10 4.47
C GLN A 62 -4.17 -14.17 3.90
N GLY A 63 -4.35 -14.59 2.64
CA GLY A 63 -5.63 -14.72 1.95
C GLY A 63 -6.13 -13.45 1.26
N VAL A 64 -5.28 -12.43 1.12
CA VAL A 64 -5.58 -11.20 0.37
C VAL A 64 -5.40 -11.49 -1.13
N ASP A 65 -6.33 -11.06 -1.96
CA ASP A 65 -6.18 -11.19 -3.42
C ASP A 65 -5.10 -10.21 -3.94
N VAL A 66 -4.06 -10.78 -4.56
CA VAL A 66 -2.92 -10.07 -5.15
C VAL A 66 -2.88 -10.15 -6.67
N SER A 67 -3.97 -10.60 -7.32
CA SER A 67 -4.06 -10.77 -8.77
C SER A 67 -3.81 -9.50 -9.58
N HIS A 68 -3.91 -8.33 -8.94
CA HIS A 68 -3.66 -7.02 -9.53
C HIS A 68 -2.37 -6.34 -9.05
N VAL A 69 -1.48 -7.05 -8.34
CA VAL A 69 -0.14 -6.54 -8.02
C VAL A 69 0.71 -6.48 -9.28
N LEU A 70 1.29 -5.31 -9.56
CA LEU A 70 2.18 -5.08 -10.69
C LEU A 70 3.59 -5.56 -10.35
N ILE A 71 4.25 -6.19 -11.32
CA ILE A 71 5.68 -6.51 -11.23
C ILE A 71 6.40 -5.66 -12.29
N LYS A 72 7.34 -4.83 -11.84
CA LYS A 72 8.19 -4.00 -12.72
C LYS A 72 9.65 -4.41 -12.61
N GLU A 73 10.41 -4.22 -13.69
CA GLU A 73 11.86 -4.40 -13.67
C GLU A 73 12.48 -3.43 -12.65
N GLY A 74 13.29 -3.96 -11.73
CA GLY A 74 13.95 -3.17 -10.69
C GLY A 74 13.79 -3.75 -9.29
N LYS A 75 14.05 -2.91 -8.28
CA LYS A 75 14.02 -3.29 -6.87
C LYS A 75 12.66 -3.01 -6.24
N THR A 76 12.23 -3.92 -5.36
CA THR A 76 11.10 -3.66 -4.45
C THR A 76 11.51 -2.65 -3.39
N ALA A 77 10.58 -1.81 -2.95
CA ALA A 77 10.85 -0.81 -1.92
C ALA A 77 11.37 -1.44 -0.62
N VAL A 78 12.32 -0.78 0.03
CA VAL A 78 12.94 -1.23 1.28
C VAL A 78 13.05 -0.05 2.24
N THR A 79 12.60 -0.25 3.47
CA THR A 79 12.80 0.68 4.57
C THR A 79 13.81 0.08 5.54
N THR A 80 14.93 0.76 5.79
CA THR A 80 15.89 0.32 6.80
C THR A 80 15.41 0.76 8.18
N VAL A 81 15.28 -0.22 9.08
CA VAL A 81 14.79 -0.03 10.45
C VAL A 81 15.87 -0.43 11.44
N VAL A 82 16.10 0.44 12.42
CA VAL A 82 16.99 0.17 13.57
C VAL A 82 16.17 0.24 14.85
N LEU A 83 16.37 -0.74 15.73
CA LEU A 83 15.78 -0.70 17.06
C LEU A 83 16.67 0.11 18.01
N ASN A 84 16.10 1.13 18.65
CA ASN A 84 16.76 1.91 19.69
C ASN A 84 15.94 1.83 20.98
N GLY A 85 16.36 0.99 21.92
CA GLY A 85 15.60 0.78 23.17
C GLY A 85 14.21 0.17 22.97
N GLY A 86 14.00 -0.58 21.87
CA GLY A 86 12.71 -1.15 21.50
C GLY A 86 11.87 -0.26 20.58
N GLU A 87 12.21 1.02 20.45
CA GLU A 87 11.59 1.93 19.48
C GLU A 87 12.15 1.69 18.08
N ARG A 88 11.28 1.70 17.08
CA ARG A 88 11.67 1.63 15.67
C ARG A 88 12.12 3.01 15.21
N LYS A 89 13.33 3.09 14.67
CA LYS A 89 13.83 4.25 13.93
C LYS A 89 14.01 3.89 12.47
N PHE A 90 13.35 4.62 11.60
CA PHE A 90 13.52 4.51 10.16
C PHE A 90 14.76 5.31 9.75
N THR A 91 15.81 4.63 9.31
CA THR A 91 17.13 5.24 9.04
C THR A 91 17.46 5.32 7.55
N GLY A 92 16.65 4.72 6.70
CA GLY A 92 16.83 4.74 5.25
C GLY A 92 15.58 4.28 4.54
N TYR A 93 15.39 4.77 3.31
CA TYR A 93 14.29 4.37 2.44
C TYR A 93 14.77 4.35 1.00
N ASP A 94 14.73 3.17 0.38
CA ASP A 94 14.84 3.00 -1.06
C ASP A 94 13.45 2.68 -1.59
N GLU A 95 12.83 3.65 -2.25
CA GLU A 95 11.48 3.55 -2.78
C GLU A 95 11.37 2.56 -3.96
N GLY A 96 12.49 2.22 -4.61
CA GLY A 96 12.51 1.26 -5.71
C GLY A 96 11.50 1.60 -6.81
N VAL A 97 10.82 0.57 -7.33
CA VAL A 97 9.80 0.73 -8.38
C VAL A 97 8.51 1.41 -7.92
N LEU A 98 8.30 1.61 -6.60
CA LEU A 98 7.12 2.30 -6.07
C LEU A 98 7.10 3.78 -6.46
N ARG A 99 8.27 4.39 -6.68
CA ARG A 99 8.41 5.80 -7.08
C ARG A 99 7.65 6.13 -8.37
N ASP A 100 7.59 5.17 -9.28
CA ASP A 100 6.94 5.30 -10.58
C ASP A 100 5.59 4.54 -10.60
N PHE A 101 5.00 4.30 -9.43
CA PHE A 101 3.72 3.61 -9.34
C PHE A 101 2.61 4.51 -9.85
N ILE A 102 1.86 3.98 -10.82
CA ILE A 102 0.67 4.59 -11.37
C ILE A 102 -0.35 3.48 -11.61
N LEU A 103 -1.63 3.79 -11.40
CA LEU A 103 -2.69 2.84 -11.73
C LEU A 103 -2.92 2.82 -13.23
N SER A 104 -2.96 1.60 -13.79
CA SER A 104 -3.44 1.41 -15.16
C SER A 104 -4.95 1.65 -15.24
N LYS A 105 -5.47 1.91 -16.45
CA LYS A 105 -6.92 1.99 -16.68
C LYS A 105 -7.65 0.74 -16.19
N GLU A 106 -7.04 -0.44 -16.37
CA GLU A 106 -7.61 -1.70 -15.91
C GLU A 106 -7.68 -1.76 -14.38
N ASN A 107 -6.62 -1.35 -13.68
CA ASN A 107 -6.65 -1.31 -12.21
C ASN A 107 -7.71 -0.32 -11.70
N ILE A 108 -7.85 0.84 -12.34
CA ILE A 108 -8.91 1.81 -11.98
C ILE A 108 -10.30 1.17 -12.15
N GLN A 109 -10.55 0.45 -13.24
CA GLN A 109 -11.82 -0.26 -13.43
C GLN A 109 -12.02 -1.39 -12.42
N TYR A 110 -10.95 -2.08 -12.02
CA TYR A 110 -11.01 -3.10 -10.99
C TYR A 110 -11.34 -2.50 -9.62
N VAL A 111 -10.71 -1.38 -9.24
CA VAL A 111 -11.03 -0.65 -8.00
C VAL A 111 -12.52 -0.33 -7.95
N LYS A 112 -13.10 0.17 -9.04
CA LYS A 112 -14.53 0.52 -9.13
C LYS A 112 -15.52 -0.63 -8.93
N LYS A 113 -15.05 -1.89 -8.92
CA LYS A 113 -15.88 -3.07 -8.60
C LYS A 113 -16.04 -3.31 -7.09
N HIS A 114 -15.39 -2.51 -6.26
CA HIS A 114 -15.40 -2.62 -4.80
C HIS A 114 -16.35 -1.58 -4.19
N LYS A 115 -16.69 -1.76 -2.91
CA LYS A 115 -17.51 -0.79 -2.16
C LYS A 115 -16.65 0.29 -1.50
N ILE A 116 -15.47 -0.11 -1.03
CA ILE A 116 -14.54 0.77 -0.31
C ILE A 116 -13.15 0.69 -0.96
N VAL A 117 -12.50 1.84 -1.10
CA VAL A 117 -11.08 1.95 -1.42
C VAL A 117 -10.33 2.59 -0.27
N HIS A 118 -9.18 2.02 0.08
CA HIS A 118 -8.26 2.57 1.07
C HIS A 118 -6.86 2.78 0.46
N SER A 119 -6.21 3.88 0.81
CA SER A 119 -4.82 4.16 0.49
C SER A 119 -4.16 4.99 1.59
N ALA A 120 -2.86 5.22 1.47
CA ALA A 120 -2.08 6.03 2.39
C ALA A 120 -1.21 7.02 1.61
N ILE A 121 -0.70 8.03 2.32
CA ILE A 121 0.11 9.11 1.75
C ILE A 121 1.37 8.62 1.02
N SER A 122 1.94 7.48 1.43
CA SER A 122 3.08 6.82 0.78
C SER A 122 2.72 6.06 -0.51
N GLY A 123 1.42 5.95 -0.84
CA GLY A 123 0.90 5.02 -1.84
C GLY A 123 0.81 5.54 -3.27
N HIS A 124 1.15 6.80 -3.55
CA HIS A 124 1.07 7.43 -4.88
C HIS A 124 -0.30 7.27 -5.57
N CYS A 125 -1.38 7.42 -4.80
CA CYS A 125 -2.75 7.16 -5.27
C CYS A 125 -3.72 8.34 -5.06
N GLU A 126 -3.27 9.45 -4.49
CA GLU A 126 -4.08 10.61 -4.14
C GLU A 126 -4.86 11.18 -5.33
N ASP A 127 -4.29 11.16 -6.54
CA ASP A 127 -4.92 11.76 -7.72
C ASP A 127 -6.16 10.99 -8.19
N TYR A 128 -6.32 9.73 -7.77
CA TYR A 128 -7.44 8.89 -8.18
C TYR A 128 -8.65 8.98 -7.25
N PHE A 129 -8.50 9.55 -6.04
CA PHE A 129 -9.56 9.54 -5.02
C PHE A 129 -10.82 10.29 -5.45
N LYS A 130 -10.66 11.40 -6.18
CA LYS A 130 -11.79 12.11 -6.79
C LYS A 130 -12.58 11.22 -7.74
N GLU A 131 -11.91 10.40 -8.54
CA GLU A 131 -12.56 9.50 -9.48
C GLU A 131 -13.25 8.34 -8.75
N PHE A 132 -12.62 7.79 -7.71
CA PHE A 132 -13.18 6.72 -6.89
C PHE A 132 -14.45 7.16 -6.16
N GLN A 133 -14.40 8.29 -5.46
CA GLN A 133 -15.56 8.84 -4.76
C GLN A 133 -16.71 9.12 -5.74
N LYS A 134 -16.44 9.77 -6.88
CA LYS A 134 -17.46 10.02 -7.91
C LYS A 134 -18.04 8.77 -8.54
N SER A 135 -17.35 7.64 -8.46
CA SER A 135 -17.83 6.34 -8.92
C SER A 135 -18.70 5.64 -7.86
N GLY A 136 -18.96 6.29 -6.72
CA GLY A 136 -19.83 5.79 -5.65
C GLY A 136 -19.14 4.94 -4.60
N LEU A 137 -17.80 4.91 -4.58
CA LEU A 137 -17.04 4.19 -3.56
C LEU A 137 -16.97 5.03 -2.28
N ILE A 138 -16.98 4.35 -1.14
CA ILE A 138 -16.51 4.94 0.12
C ILE A 138 -14.98 5.00 0.04
N THR A 139 -14.43 6.15 0.38
CA THR A 139 -13.00 6.45 0.26
C THR A 139 -12.37 6.60 1.65
N SER A 140 -11.25 5.93 1.88
CA SER A 140 -10.47 6.05 3.09
C SER A 140 -9.01 6.38 2.76
N PHE A 141 -8.40 7.34 3.46
CA PHE A 141 -7.03 7.76 3.21
C PHE A 141 -6.26 8.01 4.51
N ASP A 142 -5.14 7.31 4.69
CA ASP A 142 -4.24 7.52 5.83
C ASP A 142 -3.17 8.57 5.52
N PHE A 143 -3.23 9.71 6.20
CA PHE A 143 -2.24 10.79 6.11
C PHE A 143 -1.00 10.54 7.00
N SER A 144 -0.91 9.40 7.67
CA SER A 144 0.16 9.06 8.61
C SER A 144 0.33 10.16 9.66
N ASN A 145 1.56 10.58 9.93
CA ASN A 145 1.94 11.69 10.80
C ASN A 145 2.04 13.05 10.05
N GLU A 146 1.67 13.12 8.78
CA GLU A 146 1.84 14.28 7.90
C GLU A 146 0.66 15.26 8.00
N VAL A 147 0.38 15.74 9.21
CA VAL A 147 -0.80 16.56 9.54
C VAL A 147 -0.84 17.95 8.90
N GLU A 148 0.27 18.41 8.34
CA GLU A 148 0.38 19.69 7.61
C GLU A 148 0.49 19.49 6.09
N SER A 149 0.32 18.25 5.60
CA SER A 149 0.47 17.95 4.18
C SER A 149 -0.53 18.74 3.33
N PRO A 150 -0.08 19.39 2.23
CA PRO A 150 -0.98 20.00 1.26
C PRO A 150 -2.01 19.03 0.67
N LEU A 151 -1.72 17.72 0.71
CA LEU A 151 -2.64 16.68 0.27
C LEU A 151 -3.94 16.65 1.06
N ILE A 152 -3.93 17.06 2.34
CA ILE A 152 -5.15 17.13 3.16
C ILE A 152 -6.16 18.05 2.49
N ASN A 153 -5.76 19.25 2.08
CA ASN A 153 -6.65 20.19 1.41
C ASN A 153 -7.12 19.68 0.03
N LYS A 154 -6.23 18.99 -0.70
CA LYS A 154 -6.55 18.39 -2.01
C LYS A 154 -7.59 17.27 -1.89
N LEU A 155 -7.50 16.48 -0.82
CA LEU A 155 -8.26 15.24 -0.64
C LEU A 155 -9.48 15.40 0.28
N ALA A 156 -9.58 16.46 1.08
CA ALA A 156 -10.62 16.64 2.09
C ALA A 156 -12.06 16.51 1.54
N SER A 157 -12.31 16.86 0.27
CA SER A 157 -13.62 16.71 -0.36
C SER A 157 -13.87 15.33 -1.00
N TYR A 158 -12.84 14.50 -1.09
CA TYR A 158 -12.83 13.22 -1.81
C TYR A 158 -12.45 12.02 -0.93
N VAL A 159 -12.32 12.23 0.37
CA VAL A 159 -12.00 11.22 1.39
C VAL A 159 -13.13 11.25 2.43
N ASP A 160 -13.76 10.10 2.66
CA ASP A 160 -14.83 9.95 3.63
C ASP A 160 -14.30 9.60 5.03
N TYR A 161 -13.12 8.95 5.11
CA TYR A 161 -12.47 8.49 6.35
C TYR A 161 -10.95 8.67 6.35
#